data_AF-A0A9C9Z7W5-F1
#
_entry.id   AF-A0A9C9Z7W5-F1
#
_cell.length_a   1.000
_cell.length_b   1.000
_cell.length_c   1.000
_cell.angle_alpha   90.00
_cell.angle_beta   90.00
_cell.angle_gamma   90.00
#
_symmetry.space_group_name_H-M   'P 1'
#
loop_
_entity.id
_entity.type
_entity.pdbx_description
1 polymer ?
#
loop_
_entity_poly.entity_id
_entity_poly.type
_entity_poly.pdbx_seq_one_letter_code
_entity_poly.pdbx_strand_id
1 'polypeptide(L)'
;MARGKSAGHISTTNTCDDCHTSSNWGNVVIDHNATTGSCSGCHNGIQATGKHSAHIATSGECDLCHATNGWSPASFDHNLANGSCNSCHNGTTATGKPNSHFSTTLQCDSCHDTSAWQPYSFRHSSPGYPGDHRRKLLCNKCHGGNSEAVTWPFPAYKPDCAGCHANDFEADEHKKTSTQFYTAGELRDCAGSCHLKGKLKSPEHRVNGRDF
;
A
#
# COMPACT_ATOMS: atom_id res chain seq x y z
N MET A 1 -13.68 -57.22 13.95
CA MET A 1 -14.36 -56.01 13.46
C MET A 1 -13.31 -54.91 13.36
N ALA A 2 -13.11 -54.31 12.18
CA ALA A 2 -12.24 -53.14 12.04
C ALA A 2 -12.92 -51.94 12.73
N ARG A 3 -12.20 -51.26 13.63
CA ARG A 3 -12.69 -50.04 14.28
C ARG A 3 -12.47 -48.87 13.32
N GLY A 4 -13.52 -48.08 13.08
CA GLY A 4 -13.42 -46.85 12.30
C GLY A 4 -12.87 -45.68 13.13
N LYS A 5 -12.72 -44.53 12.47
CA LYS A 5 -12.39 -43.24 13.12
C LYS A 5 -13.45 -42.88 14.17
N SER A 6 -13.01 -42.42 15.33
CA SER A 6 -13.92 -41.92 16.38
C SER A 6 -14.47 -40.54 16.02
N ALA A 7 -15.54 -40.10 16.69
CA ALA A 7 -16.13 -38.78 16.46
C ALA A 7 -15.18 -37.60 16.74
N GLY A 8 -14.12 -37.81 17.53
CA GLY A 8 -13.08 -36.81 17.80
C GLY A 8 -11.81 -36.98 16.97
N HIS A 9 -11.83 -37.85 15.97
CA HIS A 9 -10.67 -38.09 15.10
C HIS A 9 -10.44 -36.88 14.17
N ILE A 10 -9.18 -36.51 13.98
CA ILE A 10 -8.78 -35.44 13.05
C ILE A 10 -9.11 -35.79 11.59
N SER A 11 -9.31 -34.77 10.76
CA SER A 11 -9.65 -34.93 9.35
C SER A 11 -8.45 -35.46 8.55
N THR A 12 -8.54 -36.71 8.12
CA THR A 12 -7.45 -37.49 7.52
C THR A 12 -7.99 -38.39 6.40
N THR A 13 -7.09 -38.94 5.57
CA THR A 13 -7.36 -40.05 4.64
C THR A 13 -7.82 -41.30 5.39
N ASN A 14 -8.35 -42.31 4.68
CA ASN A 14 -8.84 -43.55 5.32
C ASN A 14 -7.74 -44.62 5.48
N THR A 15 -6.47 -44.28 5.29
CA THR A 15 -5.35 -45.19 5.47
C THR A 15 -4.80 -45.02 6.88
N CYS A 16 -5.08 -45.97 7.77
CA CYS A 16 -4.72 -45.84 9.18
C CYS A 16 -3.20 -45.85 9.42
N ASP A 17 -2.45 -46.56 8.57
CA ASP A 17 -1.00 -46.70 8.68
C ASP A 17 -0.23 -45.42 8.31
N ASP A 18 -0.91 -44.42 7.73
CA ASP A 18 -0.35 -43.09 7.50
C ASP A 18 -0.06 -42.35 8.83
N CYS A 19 -0.75 -42.75 9.90
CA CYS A 19 -0.69 -42.07 11.20
C CYS A 19 -0.42 -43.00 12.39
N HIS A 20 -0.83 -44.25 12.31
CA HIS A 20 -0.74 -45.22 13.41
C HIS A 20 0.22 -46.35 13.07
N THR A 21 0.91 -46.88 14.08
CA THR A 21 1.65 -48.13 13.95
C THR A 21 0.86 -49.28 14.54
N SER A 22 0.85 -50.43 13.86
CA SER A 22 0.17 -51.65 14.33
C SER A 22 0.69 -52.14 15.69
N SER A 23 1.95 -51.86 16.00
CA SER A 23 2.60 -52.19 17.29
C SER A 23 2.30 -51.20 18.41
N ASN A 24 1.97 -49.95 18.10
CA ASN A 24 1.65 -48.93 19.10
C ASN A 24 0.69 -47.89 18.51
N TRP A 25 -0.61 -48.19 18.63
CA TRP A 25 -1.67 -47.34 18.08
C TRP A 25 -1.77 -45.96 18.75
N GLY A 26 -1.27 -45.84 20.00
CA GLY A 26 -1.25 -44.58 20.75
C GLY A 26 -0.15 -43.62 20.31
N ASN A 27 0.88 -44.12 19.61
CA ASN A 27 1.89 -43.27 19.00
C ASN A 27 1.40 -42.84 17.62
N VAL A 28 1.07 -41.55 17.51
CA VAL A 28 0.57 -40.93 16.28
C VAL A 28 1.66 -40.05 15.69
N VAL A 29 2.05 -40.33 14.45
CA VAL A 29 2.94 -39.48 13.66
C VAL A 29 2.13 -38.94 12.50
N ILE A 30 2.03 -37.62 12.36
CA ILE A 30 1.22 -37.02 11.31
C ILE A 30 2.06 -36.83 10.04
N ASP A 31 1.68 -37.51 8.97
CA ASP A 31 2.03 -37.10 7.60
C ASP A 31 1.01 -36.07 7.12
N HIS A 32 1.45 -34.84 6.86
CA HIS A 32 0.58 -33.79 6.35
C HIS A 32 -0.06 -34.12 4.99
N ASN A 33 0.55 -34.99 4.18
CA ASN A 33 -0.05 -35.47 2.92
C ASN A 33 -1.26 -36.40 3.15
N ALA A 34 -1.40 -36.95 4.36
CA ALA A 34 -2.52 -37.78 4.77
C ALA A 34 -3.61 -36.98 5.51
N THR A 35 -3.47 -35.66 5.61
CA THR A 35 -4.47 -34.78 6.23
C THR A 35 -5.39 -34.16 5.17
N THR A 36 -6.66 -33.97 5.51
CA THR A 36 -7.66 -33.36 4.60
C THR A 36 -8.34 -32.13 5.19
N GLY A 37 -7.99 -31.75 6.43
CA GLY A 37 -8.47 -30.53 7.08
C GLY A 37 -7.68 -29.28 6.70
N SER A 38 -8.18 -28.11 7.05
CA SER A 38 -7.41 -26.87 6.96
C SER A 38 -6.30 -26.84 8.01
N CYS A 39 -5.22 -26.09 7.73
CA CYS A 39 -4.12 -25.91 8.66
C CYS A 39 -4.62 -25.32 9.99
N SER A 40 -5.42 -24.24 9.93
CA SER A 40 -6.03 -23.59 11.09
C SER A 40 -6.97 -24.49 11.87
N GLY A 41 -7.56 -25.52 11.24
CA GLY A 41 -8.43 -26.49 11.91
C GLY A 41 -7.70 -27.32 12.96
N CYS A 42 -6.41 -27.59 12.75
CA CYS A 42 -5.56 -28.30 13.71
C CYS A 42 -4.64 -27.35 14.48
N HIS A 43 -4.02 -26.38 13.79
CA HIS A 43 -3.10 -25.38 14.36
C HIS A 43 -3.84 -24.18 14.97
N ASN A 44 -4.74 -24.49 15.90
CA ASN A 44 -5.59 -23.52 16.61
C ASN A 44 -5.14 -23.25 18.06
N GLY A 45 -4.04 -23.86 18.50
CA GLY A 45 -3.54 -23.75 19.88
C GLY A 45 -4.18 -24.74 20.87
N ILE A 46 -5.09 -25.59 20.42
CA ILE A 46 -5.72 -26.65 21.22
C ILE A 46 -5.24 -28.02 20.75
N GLN A 47 -5.47 -28.38 19.47
CA GLN A 47 -5.06 -29.68 18.92
C GLN A 47 -3.57 -29.71 18.56
N ALA A 48 -3.08 -28.64 17.94
CA ALA A 48 -1.68 -28.43 17.61
C ALA A 48 -1.29 -26.98 17.88
N THR A 49 0.02 -26.71 17.87
CA THR A 49 0.56 -25.36 18.05
C THR A 49 -0.11 -24.39 17.07
N GLY A 50 -0.72 -23.33 17.61
CA GLY A 50 -1.28 -22.25 16.82
C GLY A 50 -0.34 -21.05 16.69
N LYS A 51 -0.86 -19.93 16.19
CA LYS A 51 -0.14 -18.66 16.10
C LYS A 51 0.28 -18.18 17.49
N HIS A 52 1.57 -17.98 17.72
CA HIS A 52 2.09 -17.41 18.96
C HIS A 52 1.92 -15.87 19.00
N SER A 53 2.15 -15.25 20.16
CA SER A 53 1.94 -13.80 20.36
C SER A 53 2.75 -12.91 19.42
N ALA A 54 3.94 -13.36 19.00
CA ALA A 54 4.79 -12.64 18.03
C ALA A 54 4.48 -12.95 16.54
N HIS A 55 3.42 -13.70 16.23
CA HIS A 55 3.08 -14.05 14.86
C HIS A 55 2.53 -12.81 14.12
N ILE A 56 2.86 -12.64 12.84
CA ILE A 56 2.32 -11.53 12.04
C ILE A 56 0.80 -11.68 11.91
N ALA A 57 0.04 -10.63 12.21
CA ALA A 57 -1.40 -10.66 12.04
C ALA A 57 -1.75 -10.90 10.56
N THR A 58 -2.54 -11.93 10.27
CA THR A 58 -2.93 -12.33 8.92
C THR A 58 -4.29 -13.02 8.96
N SER A 59 -5.11 -12.76 7.93
CA SER A 59 -6.35 -13.49 7.63
C SER A 59 -6.12 -14.75 6.79
N GLY A 60 -4.90 -14.96 6.28
CA GLY A 60 -4.54 -16.12 5.49
C GLY A 60 -4.44 -17.41 6.29
N GLU A 61 -4.62 -18.54 5.59
CA GLU A 61 -4.30 -19.87 6.09
C GLU A 61 -2.78 -20.08 6.20
N CYS A 62 -2.38 -21.06 7.01
CA CYS A 62 -0.97 -21.26 7.37
C CYS A 62 -0.09 -21.60 6.16
N ASP A 63 -0.64 -22.33 5.19
CA ASP A 63 0.04 -22.81 3.98
C ASP A 63 0.40 -21.72 2.98
N LEU A 64 -0.21 -20.53 3.10
CA LEU A 64 0.18 -19.36 2.30
C LEU A 64 1.58 -18.82 2.67
N CYS A 65 2.03 -19.11 3.88
CA CYS A 65 3.32 -18.66 4.41
C CYS A 65 4.25 -19.82 4.78
N HIS A 66 3.72 -20.92 5.32
CA HIS A 66 4.49 -22.01 5.91
C HIS A 66 4.37 -23.29 5.08
N ALA A 67 5.47 -24.01 4.98
CA ALA A 67 5.47 -25.35 4.39
C ALA A 67 5.09 -26.39 5.45
N THR A 68 4.63 -27.56 4.99
CA THR A 68 4.25 -28.68 5.87
C THR A 68 5.43 -29.31 6.61
N ASN A 69 6.67 -29.02 6.19
CA ASN A 69 7.89 -29.51 6.82
C ASN A 69 8.48 -28.55 7.87
N GLY A 70 7.89 -27.37 8.06
CA GLY A 70 8.33 -26.44 9.11
C GLY A 70 7.73 -25.03 9.03
N TRP A 71 7.70 -24.36 10.19
CA TRP A 71 7.25 -22.97 10.32
C TRP A 71 8.25 -21.94 9.79
N SER A 72 9.51 -22.32 9.62
CA SER A 72 10.57 -21.44 9.13
C SER A 72 11.44 -22.16 8.09
N PRO A 73 11.86 -21.48 7.01
CA PRO A 73 11.48 -20.11 6.63
C PRO A 73 10.01 -20.04 6.18
N ALA A 74 9.44 -18.83 6.26
CA ALA A 74 8.10 -18.56 5.75
C ALA A 74 8.18 -17.61 4.53
N SER A 75 7.31 -17.82 3.54
CA SER A 75 7.03 -16.81 2.52
C SER A 75 6.19 -15.68 3.12
N PHE A 76 6.35 -14.47 2.59
CA PHE A 76 5.59 -13.31 3.05
C PHE A 76 5.02 -12.53 1.87
N ASP A 77 3.72 -12.28 1.90
CA ASP A 77 2.98 -11.43 0.96
C ASP A 77 2.28 -10.31 1.74
N HIS A 78 2.56 -9.06 1.39
CA HIS A 78 1.95 -7.88 2.02
C HIS A 78 0.42 -7.86 1.87
N ASN A 79 -0.15 -8.49 0.84
CA ASN A 79 -1.60 -8.56 0.65
C ASN A 79 -2.31 -9.44 1.70
N LEU A 80 -1.56 -10.33 2.35
CA LEU A 80 -2.06 -11.22 3.40
C LEU A 80 -1.83 -10.65 4.81
N ALA A 81 -1.06 -9.57 4.93
CA ALA A 81 -0.74 -8.97 6.21
C ALA A 81 -1.85 -8.00 6.67
N ASN A 82 -2.19 -8.07 7.95
CA ASN A 82 -3.12 -7.14 8.59
C ASN A 82 -2.36 -6.14 9.46
N GLY A 83 -2.74 -4.87 9.37
CA GLY A 83 -2.16 -3.80 10.18
C GLY A 83 -1.73 -2.62 9.34
N SER A 84 -1.13 -1.63 9.99
CA SER A 84 -0.55 -0.48 9.31
C SER A 84 0.93 -0.73 9.02
N CYS A 85 1.48 -0.12 7.97
CA CYS A 85 2.88 -0.30 7.57
C CYS A 85 3.81 -0.02 8.76
N ASN A 86 3.54 1.06 9.49
CA ASN A 86 4.35 1.50 10.63
C ASN A 86 4.27 0.55 11.83
N SER A 87 3.23 -0.28 11.95
CA SER A 87 3.15 -1.26 13.05
C SER A 87 4.17 -2.39 12.91
N CYS A 88 4.58 -2.72 11.69
CA CYS A 88 5.60 -3.75 11.41
C CYS A 88 6.96 -3.13 11.04
N HIS A 89 6.99 -2.11 10.19
CA HIS A 89 8.20 -1.40 9.77
C HIS A 89 8.64 -0.37 10.82
N ASN A 90 8.85 -0.85 12.04
CA ASN A 90 9.19 -0.08 13.22
C ASN A 90 10.69 -0.17 13.61
N GLY A 91 11.49 -0.90 12.84
CA GLY A 91 12.91 -1.14 13.12
C GLY A 91 13.19 -2.37 13.99
N THR A 92 12.16 -3.01 14.54
CA THR A 92 12.26 -4.22 15.37
C THR A 92 11.63 -5.42 14.67
N THR A 93 10.36 -5.33 14.27
CA THR A 93 9.64 -6.44 13.60
C THR A 93 10.06 -6.56 12.14
N ALA A 94 10.17 -5.42 11.45
CA ALA A 94 10.68 -5.31 10.09
C ALA A 94 11.52 -4.03 9.98
N THR A 95 12.26 -3.92 8.89
CA THR A 95 13.10 -2.75 8.58
C THR A 95 12.27 -1.47 8.65
N GLY A 96 12.67 -0.54 9.52
CA GLY A 96 12.02 0.76 9.63
C GLY A 96 12.55 1.77 8.61
N LYS A 97 12.15 3.04 8.80
CA LYS A 97 12.64 4.17 8.01
C LYS A 97 14.18 4.30 8.19
N PRO A 98 14.99 4.33 7.11
CA PRO A 98 16.43 4.56 7.23
C PRO A 98 16.74 5.98 7.70
N ASN A 99 17.96 6.23 8.20
CA ASN A 99 18.36 7.56 8.70
C ASN A 99 18.27 8.68 7.65
N SER A 100 18.41 8.35 6.37
CA SER A 100 18.25 9.28 5.25
C SER A 100 16.81 9.47 4.81
N HIS A 101 15.85 8.84 5.49
CA HIS A 101 14.43 8.96 5.17
C HIS A 101 13.90 10.35 5.56
N PHE A 102 12.93 10.79 4.79
CA PHE A 102 12.20 12.01 5.02
C PHE A 102 11.45 12.00 6.37
N SER A 103 11.49 13.09 7.14
CA SER A 103 10.78 13.13 8.44
C SER A 103 9.28 13.25 8.23
N THR A 104 8.54 12.20 8.61
CA THR A 104 7.08 12.15 8.47
C THR A 104 6.43 11.18 9.47
N THR A 105 5.22 11.52 9.88
CA THR A 105 4.32 10.67 10.69
C THR A 105 3.31 9.88 9.86
N LEU A 106 3.22 10.16 8.55
CA LEU A 106 2.34 9.44 7.62
C LEU A 106 2.69 7.96 7.53
N GLN A 107 1.70 7.17 7.11
CA GLN A 107 1.87 5.75 6.81
C GLN A 107 2.67 5.57 5.52
N CYS A 108 3.42 4.46 5.42
CA CYS A 108 4.30 4.20 4.27
C CYS A 108 3.54 4.20 2.95
N ASP A 109 2.33 3.62 2.94
CA ASP A 109 1.42 3.51 1.79
C ASP A 109 0.87 4.84 1.28
N SER A 110 1.05 5.93 2.04
CA SER A 110 0.77 7.28 1.55
C SER A 110 1.75 7.73 0.46
N CYS A 111 2.95 7.13 0.42
CA CYS A 111 4.00 7.47 -0.54
C CYS A 111 4.50 6.26 -1.33
N HIS A 112 4.64 5.09 -0.70
CA HIS A 112 5.26 3.89 -1.25
C HIS A 112 4.23 2.82 -1.57
N ASP A 113 4.48 2.02 -2.60
CA ASP A 113 3.77 0.75 -2.81
C ASP A 113 4.61 -0.45 -2.36
N THR A 114 3.93 -1.56 -2.08
CA THR A 114 4.55 -2.81 -1.59
C THR A 114 5.37 -3.55 -2.65
N SER A 115 5.23 -3.21 -3.94
CA SER A 115 5.89 -3.90 -5.05
C SER A 115 7.24 -3.28 -5.42
N ALA A 116 7.41 -1.97 -5.26
CA ALA A 116 8.58 -1.23 -5.73
C ALA A 116 9.17 -0.25 -4.71
N TRP A 117 8.51 0.03 -3.58
CA TRP A 117 8.96 1.02 -2.58
C TRP A 117 9.32 2.41 -3.17
N GLN A 118 8.84 2.72 -4.37
CA GLN A 118 9.10 4.01 -5.01
C GLN A 118 8.06 5.02 -4.53
N PRO A 119 8.44 6.30 -4.33
CA PRO A 119 7.45 7.33 -4.13
C PRO A 119 6.54 7.39 -5.36
N TYR A 120 5.23 7.33 -5.16
CA TYR A 120 4.30 7.75 -6.20
C TYR A 120 4.55 9.21 -6.54
N SER A 121 4.52 9.54 -7.84
CA SER A 121 4.46 10.92 -8.29
C SER A 121 3.24 11.57 -7.62
N PHE A 122 3.44 12.73 -6.95
CA PHE A 122 2.36 13.51 -6.36
C PHE A 122 1.18 13.63 -7.35
N ARG A 123 0.00 13.17 -6.92
CA ARG A 123 -1.24 13.15 -7.69
C ARG A 123 -2.16 14.25 -7.18
N HIS A 124 -2.68 15.08 -8.07
CA HIS A 124 -3.79 15.96 -7.72
C HIS A 124 -5.06 15.10 -7.58
N SER A 125 -5.62 15.00 -6.37
CA SER A 125 -6.83 14.20 -6.10
C SER A 125 -8.13 15.00 -6.21
N SER A 126 -8.09 16.21 -6.76
CA SER A 126 -9.27 17.07 -6.85
C SER A 126 -10.16 16.74 -8.07
N PRO A 127 -11.51 16.84 -7.95
CA PRO A 127 -12.43 16.55 -9.05
C PRO A 127 -12.21 17.41 -10.31
N GLY A 128 -11.65 18.61 -10.15
CA GLY A 128 -11.34 19.53 -11.25
C GLY A 128 -10.09 19.15 -12.05
N TYR A 129 -9.17 18.37 -11.45
CA TYR A 129 -7.87 18.07 -12.03
C TYR A 129 -7.40 16.65 -11.71
N PRO A 130 -8.01 15.62 -12.32
CA PRO A 130 -7.45 14.29 -12.28
C PRO A 130 -6.18 14.25 -13.15
N GLY A 131 -5.01 14.26 -12.54
CA GLY A 131 -3.75 14.19 -13.28
C GLY A 131 -2.51 14.03 -12.41
N ASP A 132 -1.61 13.17 -12.88
CA ASP A 132 -0.30 12.94 -12.30
C ASP A 132 0.74 13.84 -12.97
N HIS A 133 1.73 14.28 -12.21
CA HIS A 133 2.99 14.70 -12.80
C HIS A 133 3.58 13.51 -13.56
N ARG A 134 3.76 13.62 -14.89
CA ARG A 134 4.25 12.51 -15.74
C ARG A 134 5.71 12.10 -15.45
N ARG A 135 6.43 12.91 -14.68
CA ARG A 135 7.81 12.67 -14.27
C ARG A 135 7.85 12.30 -12.80
N LYS A 136 8.77 11.39 -12.44
CA LYS A 136 9.05 11.07 -11.03
C LYS A 136 9.59 12.33 -10.35
N LEU A 137 8.77 12.96 -9.52
CA LEU A 137 9.20 14.07 -8.68
C LEU A 137 9.90 13.52 -7.44
N LEU A 138 11.06 14.10 -7.11
CA LEU A 138 11.72 13.87 -5.83
C LEU A 138 11.00 14.69 -4.75
N CYS A 139 11.05 14.23 -3.50
CA CYS A 139 10.37 14.89 -2.37
C CYS A 139 10.74 16.38 -2.24
N ASN A 140 12.01 16.72 -2.50
CA ASN A 140 12.53 18.08 -2.43
C ASN A 140 11.96 19.04 -3.48
N LYS A 141 11.17 18.55 -4.44
CA LYS A 141 10.44 19.41 -5.40
C LYS A 141 9.26 20.13 -4.76
N CYS A 142 8.70 19.57 -3.69
CA CYS A 142 7.58 20.18 -2.96
C CYS A 142 7.98 20.53 -1.51
N HIS A 143 8.88 19.76 -0.92
CA HIS A 143 9.33 19.95 0.45
C HIS A 143 10.63 20.75 0.48
N GLY A 144 10.55 22.02 0.90
CA GLY A 144 11.71 22.91 1.06
C GLY A 144 12.63 22.54 2.24
N GLY A 145 12.27 21.52 3.01
CA GLY A 145 13.07 20.98 4.11
C GLY A 145 12.75 19.51 4.36
N ASN A 146 13.36 18.94 5.40
CA ASN A 146 13.14 17.55 5.77
C ASN A 146 11.90 17.38 6.67
N SER A 147 10.73 17.81 6.19
CA SER A 147 9.46 17.75 6.95
C SER A 147 8.27 17.59 6.02
N GLU A 148 7.28 16.80 6.45
CA GLU A 148 6.02 16.53 5.76
C GLU A 148 5.20 17.77 5.39
N ALA A 149 5.44 18.90 6.04
CA ALA A 149 4.85 20.17 5.63
C ALA A 149 5.37 20.60 4.25
N VAL A 150 4.47 20.67 3.26
CA VAL A 150 4.79 21.25 1.94
C VAL A 150 5.06 22.74 2.09
N THR A 151 6.17 23.21 1.53
CA THR A 151 6.46 24.63 1.44
C THR A 151 5.86 25.15 0.16
N TRP A 152 4.88 26.04 0.27
CA TRP A 152 4.28 26.67 -0.90
C TRP A 152 5.21 27.80 -1.37
N PRO A 153 5.69 27.75 -2.63
CA PRO A 153 6.52 28.82 -3.18
C PRO A 153 5.82 30.18 -3.17
N PHE A 154 4.48 30.19 -3.31
CA PHE A 154 3.66 31.41 -3.29
C PHE A 154 2.59 31.34 -2.19
N PRO A 155 2.93 31.65 -0.92
CA PRO A 155 2.00 31.49 0.19
C PRO A 155 0.72 32.31 0.11
N ALA A 156 0.75 33.44 -0.60
CA ALA A 156 -0.39 34.33 -0.79
C ALA A 156 -1.54 33.68 -1.60
N TYR A 157 -1.25 32.62 -2.35
CA TYR A 157 -2.22 31.92 -3.20
C TYR A 157 -2.62 30.55 -2.63
N LYS A 158 -2.26 30.24 -1.38
CA LYS A 158 -2.75 29.03 -0.71
C LYS A 158 -4.28 29.10 -0.55
N PRO A 159 -5.03 27.99 -0.75
CA PRO A 159 -4.59 26.64 -1.12
C PRO A 159 -4.68 26.35 -2.64
N ASP A 160 -4.75 27.39 -3.46
CA ASP A 160 -5.07 27.29 -4.88
C ASP A 160 -3.84 26.90 -5.73
N CYS A 161 -4.08 26.56 -7.00
CA CYS A 161 -3.07 26.11 -7.96
C CYS A 161 -1.89 27.09 -8.06
N ALA A 162 -2.17 28.39 -8.11
CA ALA A 162 -1.15 29.43 -8.14
C ALA A 162 -0.21 29.40 -6.92
N GLY A 163 -0.61 28.77 -5.80
CA GLY A 163 0.27 28.58 -4.65
C GLY A 163 1.58 27.84 -4.99
N CYS A 164 1.53 26.96 -5.99
CA CYS A 164 2.70 26.27 -6.53
C CYS A 164 3.07 26.76 -7.93
N HIS A 165 2.08 27.09 -8.76
CA HIS A 165 2.23 27.32 -10.20
C HIS A 165 2.12 28.80 -10.62
N ALA A 166 2.23 29.77 -9.72
CA ALA A 166 2.11 31.19 -10.12
C ALA A 166 3.20 31.65 -11.12
N ASN A 167 4.38 31.03 -11.09
CA ASN A 167 5.43 31.29 -12.07
C ASN A 167 5.18 30.63 -13.43
N ASP A 168 4.25 29.69 -13.49
CA ASP A 168 3.89 28.95 -14.70
C ASP A 168 2.73 29.64 -15.44
N PHE A 169 2.23 30.76 -14.90
CA PHE A 169 1.09 31.49 -15.46
C PHE A 169 1.53 32.42 -16.60
N GLU A 170 1.11 32.07 -17.82
CA GLU A 170 1.31 32.89 -19.01
C GLU A 170 0.17 33.90 -19.16
N ALA A 171 0.45 35.17 -18.81
CA ALA A 171 -0.55 36.23 -18.84
C ALA A 171 -1.09 36.51 -20.25
N ASP A 172 -0.26 36.35 -21.29
CA ASP A 172 -0.59 36.70 -22.68
C ASP A 172 -1.76 35.89 -23.25
N GLU A 173 -1.96 34.67 -22.74
CA GLU A 173 -3.08 33.79 -23.09
C GLU A 173 -4.38 34.14 -22.34
N HIS A 174 -4.30 34.95 -21.30
CA HIS A 174 -5.41 35.26 -20.39
C HIS A 174 -5.81 36.74 -20.45
N LYS A 175 -6.40 37.14 -21.57
CA LYS A 175 -6.87 38.53 -21.83
C LYS A 175 -8.25 38.80 -21.21
N LYS A 176 -8.39 39.95 -20.52
CA LYS A 176 -9.69 40.55 -20.12
C LYS A 176 -10.30 41.36 -21.25
N THR A 177 -9.44 42.12 -21.93
CA THR A 177 -9.76 42.98 -23.06
C THR A 177 -8.59 42.95 -24.05
N SER A 178 -8.65 43.70 -25.15
CA SER A 178 -7.54 43.78 -26.11
C SER A 178 -6.23 44.32 -25.51
N THR A 179 -6.28 45.02 -24.38
CA THR A 179 -5.12 45.69 -23.76
C THR A 179 -4.92 45.34 -22.29
N GLN A 180 -5.80 44.52 -21.69
CA GLN A 180 -5.72 44.14 -20.28
C GLN A 180 -5.69 42.62 -20.14
N PHE A 181 -4.88 42.14 -19.21
CA PHE A 181 -4.68 40.72 -18.93
C PHE A 181 -5.09 40.39 -17.49
N TYR A 182 -5.45 39.15 -17.26
CA TYR A 182 -5.62 38.59 -15.92
C TYR A 182 -4.25 38.35 -15.28
N THR A 183 -4.23 38.41 -13.96
CA THR A 183 -3.08 37.99 -13.15
C THR A 183 -3.29 36.57 -12.60
N ALA A 184 -2.19 35.90 -12.24
CA ALA A 184 -2.24 34.62 -11.55
C ALA A 184 -3.07 34.68 -10.25
N GLY A 185 -3.12 35.84 -9.57
CA GLY A 185 -3.94 36.02 -8.37
C GLY A 185 -5.45 36.13 -8.64
N GLU A 186 -5.84 36.60 -9.83
CA GLU A 186 -7.24 36.67 -10.26
C GLU A 186 -7.73 35.32 -10.81
N LEU A 187 -6.82 34.51 -11.38
CA LEU A 187 -7.09 33.17 -11.90
C LEU A 187 -6.38 32.07 -11.10
N ARG A 188 -6.31 32.26 -9.77
CA ARG A 188 -5.49 31.45 -8.86
C ARG A 188 -5.87 29.96 -8.80
N ASP A 189 -7.15 29.65 -9.05
CA ASP A 189 -7.69 28.29 -9.04
C ASP A 189 -7.45 27.54 -10.36
N CYS A 190 -7.11 28.27 -11.43
CA CYS A 190 -7.01 27.78 -12.81
C CYS A 190 -8.27 27.03 -13.32
N ALA A 191 -9.36 26.97 -12.54
CA ALA A 191 -10.51 26.06 -12.62
C ALA A 191 -11.83 26.77 -12.89
N GLY A 192 -11.81 28.09 -12.90
CA GLY A 192 -12.99 28.91 -13.11
C GLY A 192 -13.61 28.82 -14.51
N SER A 193 -14.44 29.81 -14.81
CA SER A 193 -15.35 29.88 -15.97
C SER A 193 -14.71 29.69 -17.35
N CYS A 194 -13.38 29.76 -17.47
CA CYS A 194 -12.63 29.62 -18.72
C CYS A 194 -12.13 28.19 -18.99
N HIS A 195 -11.91 27.36 -17.96
CA HIS A 195 -11.33 26.00 -18.10
C HIS A 195 -12.29 24.86 -17.72
N LEU A 196 -13.61 25.12 -17.76
CA LEU A 196 -14.63 24.08 -17.62
C LEU A 196 -14.65 23.17 -18.85
N LYS A 197 -14.74 21.85 -18.61
CA LYS A 197 -14.83 20.80 -19.62
C LYS A 197 -15.93 21.12 -20.64
N GLY A 198 -15.55 21.55 -21.84
CA GLY A 198 -16.48 21.75 -22.97
C GLY A 198 -16.65 23.18 -23.51
N LYS A 199 -15.95 24.21 -23.02
CA LYS A 199 -16.05 25.57 -23.62
C LYS A 199 -14.82 26.17 -24.28
N LEU A 200 -13.61 25.64 -24.12
CA LEU A 200 -12.47 25.96 -24.99
C LEU A 200 -11.62 24.71 -25.18
N LYS A 201 -11.58 24.19 -26.41
CA LYS A 201 -10.63 23.15 -26.81
C LYS A 201 -9.28 23.83 -27.06
N SER A 202 -8.54 24.12 -26.01
CA SER A 202 -7.10 24.32 -26.15
C SER A 202 -6.34 23.20 -25.43
N PRO A 203 -5.28 22.63 -26.04
CA PRO A 203 -4.37 21.69 -25.37
C PRO A 203 -3.48 22.31 -24.30
N GLU A 204 -3.51 23.63 -24.09
CA GLU A 204 -2.45 24.42 -23.41
C GLU A 204 -2.18 24.08 -21.93
N HIS A 205 -3.03 23.33 -21.24
CA HIS A 205 -2.71 22.83 -19.89
C HIS A 205 -2.68 21.29 -19.80
N ARG A 206 -2.50 20.60 -20.93
CA ARG A 206 -2.03 19.21 -20.86
C ARG A 206 -0.55 19.26 -20.55
N VAL A 207 -0.14 18.50 -19.53
CA VAL A 207 1.24 18.19 -19.07
C VAL A 207 2.09 17.52 -20.19
N ASN A 208 2.03 18.00 -21.42
CA ASN A 208 2.47 17.33 -22.64
C ASN A 208 3.17 18.25 -23.65
N GLY A 209 3.19 19.56 -23.42
CA GLY A 209 3.86 20.52 -24.30
C GLY A 209 5.15 21.05 -23.70
N ARG A 210 6.17 20.21 -23.48
CA ARG A 210 7.55 20.60 -23.06
C ARG A 210 7.74 21.49 -21.82
N ASP A 211 6.69 21.96 -21.17
CA ASP A 211 6.78 22.72 -19.93
C ASP A 211 6.49 21.76 -18.76
N PHE A 212 7.56 21.47 -17.99
CA PHE A 212 7.74 20.52 -16.87
C PHE A 212 8.31 19.12 -17.19
#